data_AF-A0A914Y421-F1
#
_entry.id   AF-A0A914Y421-F1
#
_cell.length_a   1.000
_cell.length_b   1.000
_cell.length_c   1.000
_cell.angle_alpha   90.00
_cell.angle_beta   90.00
_cell.angle_gamma   90.00
#
_symmetry.space_group_name_H-M   'P 1'
#
loop_
_entity.id
_entity.type
_entity.pdbx_description
1 polymer ?
#
loop_
_entity_poly.entity_id
_entity_poly.type
_entity_poly.pdbx_seq_one_letter_code
_entity_poly.pdbx_strand_id
1 'polypeptide(L)'
;MVPFGYVPEIVKALAKCVQDHYRIELSTRILLFLFKIHHNYISKSIHLFPLIDDLRLRIPTEIEEVRDKISFNSAALKLLKLQLEDRDKVKIFKDVSQIDGKGKKSKKKPGERAALVRAKV
;
A
#
# COMPACT_ATOMS: atom_id res chain seq x y z
N MET A 1 1.22 -13.99 -21.41
CA MET A 1 2.20 -14.46 -20.40
C MET A 1 3.59 -14.34 -20.99
N VAL A 2 4.61 -13.99 -20.20
CA VAL A 2 5.98 -13.88 -20.70
C VAL A 2 6.49 -15.26 -21.11
N PRO A 3 7.12 -15.43 -22.28
CA PRO A 3 7.68 -16.72 -22.68
C PRO A 3 8.79 -17.15 -21.73
N PHE A 4 8.82 -18.45 -21.39
CA PHE A 4 9.67 -19.01 -20.33
C PHE A 4 11.17 -18.75 -20.51
N GLY A 5 11.66 -18.69 -21.75
CA GLY A 5 13.07 -18.42 -22.04
C GLY A 5 13.57 -17.05 -21.57
N TYR A 6 12.68 -16.07 -21.42
CA TYR A 6 13.06 -14.72 -20.98
C TYR A 6 13.01 -14.54 -19.46
N VAL A 7 12.41 -15.49 -18.72
CA VAL A 7 12.24 -15.36 -17.26
C VAL A 7 13.57 -15.21 -16.53
N PRO A 8 14.63 -16.01 -16.81
CA PRO A 8 15.92 -15.84 -16.15
C PRO A 8 16.55 -14.45 -16.38
N GLU A 9 16.48 -13.94 -17.60
CA GLU A 9 17.04 -12.64 -17.96
C GLU A 9 16.28 -11.48 -17.29
N ILE A 10 14.96 -11.60 -17.21
CA ILE A 10 14.13 -10.63 -16.48
C ILE A 10 14.45 -10.65 -14.98
N VAL A 11 14.62 -11.83 -14.38
CA VAL A 11 15.00 -11.94 -12.96
C VAL A 11 16.37 -11.31 -12.71
N LYS A 12 17.36 -11.52 -13.60
CA LYS A 12 18.67 -10.86 -13.51
C LYS A 12 18.58 -9.33 -13.64
N ALA A 13 17.80 -8.84 -14.60
CA ALA A 13 17.60 -7.41 -14.79
C ALA A 13 16.92 -6.77 -13.56
N LEU A 14 15.90 -7.42 -13.01
CA LEU A 14 15.23 -6.96 -11.78
C LEU A 14 16.16 -7.02 -10.57
N ALA A 15 17.03 -8.04 -10.49
CA ALA A 15 18.03 -8.11 -9.44
C ALA A 15 19.01 -6.93 -9.49
N LYS A 16 19.44 -6.55 -10.70
CA LYS A 16 20.25 -5.35 -10.93
C LYS A 16 19.51 -4.09 -10.47
N CYS A 17 18.22 -3.95 -10.81
CA CYS A 17 17.40 -2.83 -10.32
C CYS A 17 17.31 -2.77 -8.80
N VAL A 18 17.19 -3.91 -8.12
CA VAL A 18 17.19 -3.98 -6.64
C VAL A 18 18.54 -3.56 -6.08
N GLN A 19 19.65 -4.00 -6.67
CA GLN A 19 21.01 -3.62 -6.27
C GLN A 19 21.30 -2.12 -6.45
N ASP A 20 20.76 -1.52 -7.51
CA ASP A 20 20.95 -0.10 -7.82
C ASP A 20 19.92 0.80 -7.08
N HIS A 21 19.17 0.25 -6.12
CA HIS A 21 18.05 0.90 -5.42
C HIS A 21 16.99 1.52 -6.35
N TYR A 22 16.89 1.03 -7.58
CA TYR A 22 16.00 1.57 -8.59
C TYR A 22 14.61 0.98 -8.47
N ARG A 23 13.64 1.83 -8.07
CA ARG A 23 12.21 1.47 -7.98
C ARG A 23 11.98 0.14 -7.24
N ILE A 24 12.60 -0.01 -6.07
CA ILE A 24 12.64 -1.26 -5.28
C ILE A 24 11.25 -1.90 -5.11
N GLU A 25 10.21 -1.14 -4.75
CA GLU A 25 8.86 -1.68 -4.59
C GLU A 25 8.29 -2.33 -5.85
N LEU A 26 8.49 -1.67 -7.00
CA LEU A 26 8.01 -2.17 -8.29
C LEU A 26 8.80 -3.42 -8.67
N SER A 27 10.13 -3.35 -8.59
CA SER A 27 11.02 -4.47 -8.90
C SER A 27 10.70 -5.70 -8.06
N THR A 28 10.50 -5.53 -6.75
CA THR A 28 10.11 -6.61 -5.83
C THR A 28 8.73 -7.16 -6.15
N ARG A 29 7.73 -6.32 -6.44
CA ARG A 29 6.39 -6.81 -6.82
C ARG A 29 6.45 -7.66 -8.09
N ILE A 30 7.18 -7.21 -9.11
CA ILE A 30 7.35 -7.97 -10.36
C ILE A 30 8.05 -9.30 -10.09
N LEU A 31 9.12 -9.30 -9.29
CA LEU A 31 9.82 -10.53 -8.87
C LEU A 31 8.87 -11.52 -8.19
N LEU A 32 8.07 -11.06 -7.23
CA LEU A 32 7.09 -11.91 -6.54
C LEU A 32 6.04 -12.49 -7.51
N PHE A 33 5.56 -11.70 -8.47
CA PHE A 33 4.64 -12.20 -9.49
C PHE A 33 5.30 -13.26 -10.39
N LEU A 34 6.55 -13.04 -10.82
CA LEU A 34 7.29 -13.99 -11.62
C LEU A 34 7.53 -15.30 -10.87
N PHE A 35 7.91 -15.22 -9.59
CA PHE A 35 8.11 -16.38 -8.73
C PHE A 35 6.82 -17.17 -8.52
N LYS A 36 5.69 -16.47 -8.32
CA LYS A 36 4.39 -17.11 -8.15
C LYS A 36 3.90 -17.82 -9.41
N ILE A 37 4.14 -17.25 -10.60
CA ILE A 37 3.66 -17.78 -11.86
C ILE A 37 4.58 -18.90 -12.40
N HIS A 38 5.90 -18.74 -12.26
CA HIS A 38 6.90 -19.64 -12.85
C HIS A 38 7.60 -20.53 -11.83
N HIS A 39 7.00 -20.75 -10.65
CA HIS A 39 7.59 -21.52 -9.54
C HIS A 39 8.19 -22.86 -9.98
N ASN A 40 7.44 -23.66 -10.75
CA ASN A 40 7.89 -24.99 -11.21
C ASN A 40 9.16 -24.96 -12.05
N TYR A 41 9.38 -23.89 -12.81
CA TYR A 41 10.59 -23.72 -13.63
C TYR A 41 11.76 -23.24 -12.77
N ILE A 42 11.49 -22.27 -11.89
CA ILE A 42 12.47 -21.70 -10.99
C ILE A 42 13.03 -22.75 -10.03
N SER A 43 12.18 -23.60 -9.44
CA SER A 43 12.61 -24.67 -8.54
C SER A 43 13.47 -25.74 -9.21
N LYS A 44 13.36 -25.89 -10.54
CA LYS A 44 14.17 -26.84 -11.32
C LYS A 44 15.47 -26.21 -11.85
N SER A 45 15.57 -24.89 -11.82
CA SER A 45 16.72 -24.15 -12.37
C SER A 45 17.77 -23.93 -11.28
N ILE A 46 18.77 -24.83 -11.23
CA ILE A 46 19.89 -24.76 -10.29
C ILE A 46 20.68 -23.44 -10.46
N HIS A 47 20.79 -22.94 -11.69
CA HIS A 47 21.53 -21.71 -12.00
C HIS A 47 20.88 -20.43 -11.44
N LEU A 48 19.57 -20.44 -11.20
CA LEU A 48 18.84 -19.28 -10.68
C LEU A 48 18.85 -19.23 -9.15
N PHE A 49 19.20 -20.34 -8.49
CA PHE A 49 19.16 -20.48 -7.05
C PHE A 49 20.05 -19.46 -6.29
N PRO A 50 21.33 -19.24 -6.66
CA PRO A 50 22.17 -18.28 -5.95
C PRO A 50 21.64 -16.84 -6.05
N LEU A 51 21.08 -16.49 -7.22
CA LEU A 51 20.48 -15.18 -7.45
C LEU A 51 19.23 -14.97 -6.58
N ILE A 52 18.40 -16.00 -6.45
CA ILE A 52 17.19 -15.95 -5.63
C ILE A 52 17.56 -15.87 -4.15
N ASP A 53 18.60 -16.57 -3.71
CA ASP A 53 19.06 -16.52 -2.33
C ASP A 53 19.61 -15.13 -1.95
N ASP A 54 20.42 -14.50 -2.82
CA ASP A 54 20.85 -13.10 -2.65
C ASP A 54 19.65 -12.14 -2.59
N LEU A 55 18.69 -12.29 -3.50
CA LEU A 55 17.47 -11.47 -3.50
C LEU A 55 16.64 -11.66 -2.23
N ARG A 56 16.53 -12.88 -1.72
CA ARG A 56 15.80 -13.17 -0.48
C ARG A 56 16.39 -12.44 0.72
N LEU A 57 17.72 -12.31 0.77
CA LEU A 57 18.42 -11.62 1.85
C LEU A 57 18.36 -10.09 1.69
N ARG A 58 18.53 -9.59 0.47
CA ARG A 58 18.64 -8.15 0.20
C ARG A 58 17.29 -7.42 0.22
N ILE A 59 16.28 -7.96 -0.47
CA ILE A 59 14.99 -7.30 -0.66
C ILE A 59 14.34 -6.81 0.66
N PRO A 60 14.30 -7.60 1.75
CA PRO A 60 13.71 -7.15 3.00
C PRO A 60 14.40 -5.92 3.58
N THR A 61 15.74 -5.91 3.61
CA THR A 61 16.55 -4.80 4.12
C THR A 61 16.33 -3.53 3.30
N GLU A 62 16.31 -3.67 1.98
CA GLU A 62 16.07 -2.55 1.05
C GLU A 62 14.68 -1.93 1.20
N ILE A 63 13.66 -2.77 1.39
CA ILE A 63 12.29 -2.30 1.61
C ILE A 63 12.16 -1.62 2.99
N GLU A 64 12.83 -2.18 3.99
CA GLU A 64 12.88 -1.59 5.33
C GLU A 64 13.48 -0.19 5.31
N GLU A 65 14.60 0.02 4.61
CA GLU A 65 15.21 1.35 4.48
C GLU A 65 14.27 2.37 3.82
N VAL A 66 13.58 1.96 2.74
CA VAL A 66 12.59 2.82 2.06
C VAL A 66 11.41 3.14 2.98
N ARG A 67 10.89 2.14 3.69
CA ARG A 67 9.79 2.29 4.65
C ARG A 67 10.19 3.24 5.78
N ASP A 68 11.40 3.11 6.31
CA ASP A 68 11.89 3.92 7.42
C ASP A 68 12.04 5.39 7.01
N LYS A 69 12.57 5.66 5.82
CA LYS A 69 12.61 7.02 5.24
C LYS A 69 11.20 7.61 5.09
N ILE A 70 10.27 6.85 4.52
CA ILE A 70 8.88 7.32 4.31
C ILE A 70 8.19 7.56 5.65
N SER A 71 8.31 6.63 6.60
CA SER A 71 7.65 6.72 7.89
C SER A 71 8.18 7.87 8.73
N PHE A 72 9.51 8.06 8.77
CA PHE A 72 10.14 9.18 9.46
C PHE A 72 9.70 10.52 8.84
N ASN A 73 9.84 10.66 7.52
CA ASN A 73 9.44 11.89 6.82
C ASN A 73 7.95 12.19 6.98
N SER A 74 7.10 11.16 6.93
CA SER A 74 5.66 11.34 7.15
C SER A 74 5.35 11.80 8.58
N ALA A 75 6.01 11.24 9.59
CA ALA A 75 5.85 11.64 10.98
C ALA A 75 6.32 13.09 11.19
N ALA A 76 7.49 13.45 10.64
CA ALA A 76 8.03 14.80 10.71
C ALA A 76 7.11 15.83 10.04
N LEU A 77 6.58 15.52 8.85
CA LEU A 77 5.62 16.38 8.15
C LEU A 77 4.30 16.53 8.91
N LYS A 78 3.82 15.47 9.56
CA LYS A 78 2.63 15.53 10.42
C LYS A 78 2.86 16.42 11.63
N LEU A 79 4.02 16.33 12.27
CA LEU A 79 4.39 17.19 13.39
C LEU A 79 4.50 18.66 12.95
N LEU A 80 5.19 18.93 11.84
CA LEU A 80 5.31 20.28 11.29
C LEU A 80 3.94 20.87 10.98
N LYS A 81 3.04 20.08 10.40
CA LYS A 81 1.66 20.50 10.15
C LYS A 81 0.95 20.90 11.46
N LEU A 82 1.06 20.11 12.51
CA LEU A 82 0.45 20.42 13.81
C LEU A 82 1.00 21.73 14.41
N GLN A 83 2.32 21.95 14.32
CA GLN A 83 2.96 23.18 14.80
C GLN A 83 2.50 24.42 14.03
N LEU A 84 2.31 24.31 12.71
CA LEU A 84 1.77 25.40 11.89
C LEU A 84 0.30 25.70 12.24
N GLU A 85 -0.53 24.65 12.41
CA GLU A 85 -1.93 24.81 12.80
C GLU A 85 -2.08 25.46 14.19
N ASP A 86 -1.19 25.16 15.13
CA ASP A 86 -1.18 25.76 16.46
C ASP A 86 -0.70 27.22 16.42
N ARG A 87 0.37 27.51 15.65
CA ARG A 87 0.92 28.87 15.50
C ARG A 87 -0.09 29.83 14.87
N ASP A 88 -0.71 29.40 13.78
CA ASP A 88 -1.57 30.28 12.97
C ASP A 88 -3.04 30.24 13.46
N LYS A 89 -3.36 29.44 14.51
CA LYS A 89 -4.72 29.23 15.06
C LYS A 89 -5.79 28.85 14.03
N VAL A 90 -5.37 28.42 12.85
CA VAL A 90 -6.21 28.03 11.73
C VAL A 90 -5.95 26.57 11.46
N LYS A 91 -6.99 25.72 11.57
CA LYS A 91 -6.92 24.35 11.05
C LYS A 91 -6.82 24.44 9.53
N ILE A 92 -5.62 24.29 8.98
CA ILE A 92 -5.33 24.43 7.54
C ILE A 92 -6.16 23.43 6.72
N PHE A 93 -6.62 22.34 7.33
CA PHE A 93 -7.63 21.46 6.74
C PHE A 93 -8.71 21.11 7.77
N LYS A 94 -9.90 21.72 7.64
CA LYS A 94 -11.15 21.08 8.07
C LYS A 94 -11.33 19.83 7.21
N ASP A 95 -10.80 18.72 7.70
CA ASP A 95 -11.23 17.33 7.48
C ASP A 95 -12.08 17.11 6.22
N VAL A 96 -11.46 17.18 5.03
CA VAL A 96 -12.11 16.87 3.74
C VAL A 96 -12.47 15.37 3.67
N SER A 97 -11.89 14.55 4.54
CA SER A 97 -12.21 13.13 4.76
C SER A 97 -13.66 12.88 5.20
N GLN A 98 -14.40 13.91 5.69
CA GLN A 98 -15.82 13.76 6.02
C GLN A 98 -16.78 14.07 4.85
N ILE A 99 -16.28 14.54 3.70
CA ILE A 99 -17.15 14.96 2.60
C ILE A 99 -17.67 13.74 1.80
N ASP A 100 -16.94 12.63 1.75
CA ASP A 100 -17.36 11.42 1.02
C ASP A 100 -18.29 10.46 1.81
N GLY A 101 -18.64 10.80 3.07
CA GLY A 101 -19.38 9.90 3.98
C GLY A 101 -20.80 10.30 4.37
N LYS A 102 -21.31 11.47 3.99
CA LYS A 102 -22.63 11.97 4.45
C LYS A 102 -23.66 12.14 3.32
N GLY A 103 -23.78 11.10 2.49
CA GLY A 103 -24.79 10.97 1.43
C GLY A 103 -25.99 10.06 1.74
N LYS A 104 -26.11 9.46 2.92
CA LYS A 104 -27.32 8.70 3.34
C LYS A 104 -28.01 9.35 4.53
N LYS A 105 -28.66 10.48 4.29
CA LYS A 105 -29.76 10.94 5.14
C LYS A 105 -30.88 9.89 5.08
N SER A 106 -31.05 9.15 6.18
CA SER A 106 -32.23 8.35 6.47
C SER A 106 -33.49 9.20 6.24
N LYS A 107 -34.25 8.92 5.16
CA LYS A 107 -35.62 9.39 4.99
C LYS A 107 -36.49 8.64 6.01
N LYS A 108 -36.52 9.11 7.26
CA LYS A 108 -37.59 8.76 8.20
C LYS A 108 -38.88 9.37 7.67
N LYS A 109 -39.79 8.53 7.18
CA LYS A 109 -41.15 8.91 6.77
C LYS A 109 -41.87 9.56 7.97
N PRO A 110 -42.37 10.80 7.87
CA PRO A 110 -43.26 11.39 8.87
C PRO A 110 -44.69 10.93 8.56
N GLY A 111 -45.23 10.00 9.34
CA GLY A 111 -46.60 9.52 9.10
C GLY A 111 -47.19 8.47 10.05
N GLU A 112 -46.42 7.93 11.01
CA GLU A 112 -46.90 6.81 11.84
C GLU A 112 -46.68 7.04 13.35
N ARG A 113 -46.82 8.30 13.79
CA ARG A 113 -46.91 8.66 15.21
C ARG A 113 -48.26 9.25 15.63
N ALA A 114 -49.29 9.11 14.79
CA ALA A 114 -50.66 9.54 15.09
C ALA A 114 -51.62 8.39 15.46
N ALA A 115 -51.19 7.12 15.41
CA ALA A 115 -52.07 5.97 15.66
C ALA A 115 -51.84 5.24 17.01
N LEU A 116 -50.82 5.60 17.80
CA LEU A 116 -50.50 4.89 19.06
C LEU A 116 -50.88 5.66 20.34
N VAL A 117 -51.70 6.70 20.25
CA VAL A 117 -52.23 7.47 21.40
C VAL A 117 -53.72 7.16 21.68
N ARG A 118 -54.32 6.18 20.99
CA ARG A 118 -55.71 5.74 21.21
C ARG A 118 -55.87 4.27 21.65
N ALA A 119 -54.86 3.72 22.32
CA ALA A 119 -54.96 2.42 22.99
C ALA A 119 -54.43 2.50 24.43
N LYS A 120 -55.05 3.37 25.23
CA LYS A 120 -55.04 3.30 26.69
C LYS A 120 -56.19 4.13 27.26
N VAL A 121 -57.38 3.55 27.22
CA VAL A 121 -58.50 3.81 28.16
C VAL A 121 -58.91 2.44 28.68
#